data_AF-A0A2D7GAW3-F1
#
_entry.id   AF-A0A2D7GAW3-F1
#
_cell.length_a   1.000
_cell.length_b   1.000
_cell.length_c   1.000
_cell.angle_alpha   90.00
_cell.angle_beta   90.00
_cell.angle_gamma   90.00
#
_symmetry.space_group_name_H-M   'P 1'
#
loop_
_entity.id
_entity.type
_entity.pdbx_description
1 polymer ?
#
loop_
_entity_poly.entity_id
_entity_poly.type
_entity_poly.pdbx_seq_one_letter_code
_entity_poly.pdbx_strand_id
1 'polypeptide(L)'
;MSGSIDKTIERIKNKQVKIEKFSDILDALESTEDKKKLLWKEIYENALTDRENAYALFTDLMKESQGNSANHAMFGQTMSKYLERMSKSNDQILRLAELIAKAEEKQEIIDPDDIFRKIKDG
;
A
#
# COMPACT_ATOMS: atom_id res chain seq x y z
N MET A 1 -31.64 -2.02 -1.18
CA MET A 1 -30.65 -1.19 -1.91
C MET A 1 -29.81 -0.30 -0.99
N SER A 2 -30.33 0.27 0.11
CA SER A 2 -29.54 1.18 1.00
C SER A 2 -28.29 0.52 1.60
N GLY A 3 -28.40 -0.69 2.16
CA GLY A 3 -27.29 -1.35 2.86
C GLY A 3 -26.07 -1.73 2.00
N SER A 4 -26.19 -1.75 0.66
CA SER A 4 -25.03 -1.95 -0.21
C SER A 4 -24.26 -0.66 -0.47
N ILE A 5 -24.97 0.48 -0.52
CA ILE A 5 -24.35 1.79 -0.72
C ILE A 5 -23.61 2.18 0.56
N ASP A 6 -24.21 1.93 1.72
CA ASP A 6 -23.60 2.22 3.03
C ASP A 6 -22.26 1.49 3.22
N LYS A 7 -22.18 0.21 2.85
CA LYS A 7 -20.94 -0.58 2.89
C LYS A 7 -19.86 -0.04 1.96
N THR A 8 -20.24 0.41 0.77
CA THR A 8 -19.31 1.01 -0.19
C THR A 8 -18.77 2.33 0.36
N ILE A 9 -19.63 3.18 0.92
CA ILE A 9 -19.23 4.44 1.55
C ILE A 9 -18.28 4.18 2.72
N GLU A 10 -18.58 3.21 3.58
CA GLU A 10 -17.72 2.83 4.70
C GLU A 10 -16.34 2.36 4.21
N ARG A 11 -16.29 1.54 3.15
CA ARG A 11 -15.02 1.07 2.57
C ARG A 11 -14.18 2.22 2.01
N ILE A 12 -14.81 3.17 1.32
CA ILE A 12 -14.14 4.38 0.79
C ILE A 12 -13.57 5.21 1.94
N LYS A 13 -14.38 5.48 2.98
CA LYS A 13 -13.91 6.21 4.18
C LYS A 13 -12.73 5.51 4.84
N ASN A 14 -12.81 4.19 5.00
CA ASN A 14 -11.72 3.41 5.60
C ASN A 14 -10.44 3.44 4.75
N LYS A 15 -10.56 3.48 3.42
CA LYS A 15 -9.39 3.66 2.53
C LYS A 15 -8.78 5.05 2.71
N GLN A 16 -9.61 6.08 2.71
CA GLN A 16 -9.16 7.47 2.88
C GLN A 16 -8.43 7.67 4.21
N VAL A 17 -8.97 7.15 5.31
CA VAL A 17 -8.31 7.19 6.63
C VAL A 17 -6.94 6.50 6.61
N LYS A 18 -6.76 5.41 5.85
CA LYS A 18 -5.45 4.76 5.72
C LYS A 18 -4.45 5.62 4.95
N ILE A 19 -4.90 6.28 3.89
CA ILE A 19 -4.07 7.19 3.09
C ILE A 19 -3.64 8.39 3.94
N GLU A 20 -4.57 8.98 4.68
CA GLU A 20 -4.30 10.12 5.58
C GLU A 20 -3.27 9.74 6.65
N LYS A 21 -3.49 8.63 7.37
CA LYS A 21 -2.52 8.15 8.37
C LYS A 21 -1.14 7.87 7.78
N PHE A 22 -1.09 7.34 6.56
CA PHE A 22 0.18 7.11 5.88
C PHE A 22 0.86 8.42 5.48
N SER A 23 0.09 9.42 5.03
CA SER A 23 0.60 10.77 4.79
C SER A 23 1.21 11.36 6.05
N ASP A 24 0.51 11.28 7.18
CA ASP A 24 0.98 11.82 8.47
C ASP A 24 2.31 11.20 8.89
N ILE A 25 2.47 9.88 8.73
CA ILE A 25 3.73 9.17 9.01
C ILE A 25 4.86 9.71 8.13
N LEU A 26 4.60 9.90 6.83
CA LEU A 26 5.63 10.41 5.91
C LEU A 26 5.99 11.86 6.17
N ASP A 27 5.02 12.68 6.57
CA ASP A 27 5.25 14.09 6.84
C ASP A 27 6.11 14.30 8.09
N ALA A 28 6.07 13.36 9.05
CA ALA A 28 6.95 13.34 10.21
C ALA A 28 8.45 13.07 9.87
N LEU A 29 8.79 12.61 8.66
CA LEU A 29 10.17 12.36 8.25
C LEU A 29 10.90 13.65 7.86
N GLU A 30 11.37 14.42 8.84
CA GLU A 30 11.94 15.77 8.62
C GLU A 30 13.10 15.85 7.61
N SER A 31 13.95 14.81 7.53
CA SER A 31 15.13 14.79 6.65
C SER A 31 14.87 14.23 5.24
N THR A 32 13.66 13.73 4.98
CA THR A 32 13.32 13.14 3.68
C THR A 32 12.80 14.21 2.74
N GLU A 33 13.32 14.26 1.52
CA GLU A 33 12.86 15.18 0.47
C GLU A 33 11.35 15.05 0.20
N ASP A 34 10.66 16.19 0.11
CA ASP A 34 9.22 16.25 -0.17
C ASP A 34 8.82 15.51 -1.45
N LYS A 35 9.68 15.55 -2.48
CA LYS A 35 9.45 14.83 -3.73
C LYS A 35 9.42 13.30 -3.52
N LYS A 36 10.25 12.77 -2.62
CA LYS A 36 10.25 11.34 -2.28
C LYS A 36 9.00 10.98 -1.49
N LYS A 37 8.62 11.81 -0.50
CA LYS A 37 7.37 11.64 0.26
C LYS A 37 6.16 11.63 -0.66
N LEU A 38 6.07 12.56 -1.61
CA LEU A 38 4.99 12.63 -2.59
C LEU A 38 4.88 11.33 -3.40
N LEU A 39 6.01 10.85 -3.96
CA LEU A 39 6.03 9.59 -4.71
C LEU A 39 5.60 8.40 -3.85
N TRP A 40 6.01 8.35 -2.59
CA TRP A 40 5.60 7.28 -1.67
C TRP A 40 4.11 7.31 -1.36
N LYS A 41 3.51 8.51 -1.17
CA LYS A 41 2.06 8.67 -1.02
C LYS A 41 1.32 8.15 -2.26
N GLU A 42 1.76 8.54 -3.46
CA GLU A 42 1.17 8.07 -4.73
C GLU A 42 1.28 6.54 -4.89
N ILE A 43 2.44 5.96 -4.57
CA ILE A 43 2.63 4.49 -4.64
C ILE A 43 1.68 3.77 -3.68
N TYR A 44 1.54 4.27 -2.46
CA TYR A 44 0.65 3.67 -1.46
C TYR A 44 -0.82 3.73 -1.90
N GLU A 45 -1.28 4.90 -2.36
CA GLU A 45 -2.64 5.08 -2.86
C GLU A 45 -2.93 4.18 -4.06
N ASN A 46 -2.00 4.10 -5.01
CA ASN A 46 -2.12 3.22 -6.18
C ASN A 46 -2.22 1.76 -5.77
N ALA A 47 -1.36 1.29 -4.87
CA ALA A 47 -1.39 -0.09 -4.39
C ALA A 47 -2.72 -0.43 -3.68
N LEU A 48 -3.28 0.50 -2.89
CA LEU A 48 -4.58 0.30 -2.24
C LEU A 48 -5.72 0.23 -3.27
N THR A 49 -5.73 1.13 -4.24
CA THR A 49 -6.75 1.19 -5.28
C THR A 49 -6.72 -0.03 -6.20
N ASP A 50 -5.53 -0.45 -6.65
CA ASP A 50 -5.37 -1.65 -7.47
C ASP A 50 -5.84 -2.91 -6.75
N ARG A 51 -5.48 -3.05 -5.46
CA ARG A 51 -5.91 -4.17 -4.64
C ARG A 51 -7.44 -4.20 -4.47
N GLU A 52 -8.05 -3.05 -4.25
CA GLU A 52 -9.50 -2.93 -4.11
C GLU A 52 -10.23 -3.28 -5.42
N ASN A 53 -9.72 -2.81 -6.56
CA ASN A 53 -10.28 -3.10 -7.88
C ASN A 53 -10.19 -4.59 -8.21
N ALA A 54 -9.02 -5.20 -7.99
CA ALA A 54 -8.82 -6.63 -8.19
C ALA A 54 -9.73 -7.45 -7.27
N TYR A 55 -9.90 -7.05 -6.01
CA TYR A 55 -10.82 -7.68 -5.08
C TYR A 55 -12.27 -7.60 -5.58
N ALA A 56 -12.71 -6.43 -6.06
CA ALA A 56 -14.07 -6.25 -6.55
C ALA A 56 -14.36 -7.20 -7.72
N LEU A 57 -13.49 -7.23 -8.74
CA LEU A 57 -13.62 -8.12 -9.90
C LEU A 57 -13.53 -9.60 -9.51
N PHE A 58 -12.67 -9.96 -8.56
CA PHE A 58 -12.62 -11.31 -8.02
C PHE A 58 -13.94 -11.71 -7.35
N THR A 59 -14.49 -10.84 -6.49
CA THR A 59 -15.76 -11.15 -5.80
C THR A 59 -16.93 -11.25 -6.75
N ASP A 60 -16.92 -10.53 -7.86
CA ASP A 60 -17.93 -10.61 -8.90
C ASP A 60 -17.88 -11.97 -9.60
N LEU A 61 -16.72 -12.36 -10.13
CA LEU A 61 -16.55 -13.67 -10.77
C LEU A 61 -16.77 -14.86 -9.83
N MET A 62 -16.43 -14.71 -8.54
CA MET A 62 -16.70 -15.74 -7.53
C MET A 62 -18.19 -15.97 -7.32
N LYS A 63 -19.01 -14.90 -7.32
CA LYS A 63 -20.48 -15.03 -7.23
C LYS A 63 -21.04 -15.70 -8.47
N GLU A 64 -20.60 -15.29 -9.66
CA GLU A 64 -21.01 -15.90 -10.93
C GLU A 64 -20.61 -17.37 -11.04
N SER A 65 -19.50 -17.75 -10.41
CA SER A 65 -19.02 -19.14 -10.42
C SER A 65 -19.69 -20.02 -9.35
N GLN A 66 -20.40 -19.44 -8.39
CA GLN A 66 -20.90 -20.17 -7.22
C GLN A 66 -21.82 -21.33 -7.62
N GLY A 67 -21.40 -22.56 -7.29
CA GLY A 67 -22.19 -23.77 -7.59
C GLY A 67 -22.20 -24.18 -9.06
N ASN A 68 -21.42 -23.50 -9.93
CA ASN A 68 -21.32 -23.80 -11.35
C ASN A 68 -19.89 -24.20 -11.73
N SER A 69 -19.66 -25.50 -11.90
CA SER A 69 -18.34 -26.06 -12.25
C SER A 69 -17.81 -25.60 -13.61
N ALA A 70 -18.70 -25.35 -14.59
CA ALA A 70 -18.30 -24.82 -15.89
C ALA A 70 -17.77 -23.38 -15.77
N ASN A 71 -18.44 -22.54 -14.97
CA ASN A 71 -17.98 -21.18 -14.68
C ASN A 71 -16.67 -21.19 -13.89
N HIS A 72 -16.49 -22.12 -12.93
CA HIS A 72 -15.20 -22.29 -12.26
C HIS A 72 -14.07 -22.63 -13.25
N ALA A 73 -14.31 -23.52 -14.21
CA ALA A 73 -13.32 -23.86 -15.23
C ALA A 73 -13.00 -22.67 -16.15
N MET A 74 -14.03 -21.90 -16.55
CA MET A 74 -13.91 -20.75 -17.43
C MET A 74 -13.23 -19.54 -16.77
N PHE A 75 -13.62 -19.21 -15.53
CA PHE A 75 -13.16 -18.00 -14.84
C PHE A 75 -12.01 -18.24 -13.86
N GLY A 76 -11.70 -19.50 -13.52
CA GLY A 76 -10.69 -19.86 -12.52
C GLY A 76 -9.32 -19.21 -12.77
N GLN A 77 -8.84 -19.23 -14.03
CA GLN A 77 -7.58 -18.59 -14.39
C GLN A 77 -7.62 -17.06 -14.23
N THR A 78 -8.75 -16.43 -14.57
CA THR A 78 -8.92 -14.97 -14.42
C THR A 78 -8.98 -14.58 -12.94
N MET A 79 -9.69 -15.36 -12.12
CA MET A 79 -9.73 -15.16 -10.67
C MET A 79 -8.34 -15.30 -10.02
N SER A 80 -7.52 -16.28 -10.48
CA SER A 80 -6.12 -16.40 -10.06
C SER A 80 -5.31 -15.13 -10.36
N LYS A 81 -5.47 -14.55 -11.56
CA LYS A 81 -4.78 -13.30 -11.93
C LYS A 81 -5.16 -12.12 -11.02
N TYR A 82 -6.42 -12.04 -10.58
CA TYR A 82 -6.83 -11.02 -9.61
C TYR A 82 -6.21 -11.25 -8.23
N LEU A 83 -6.13 -12.50 -7.76
CA LEU A 83 -5.41 -12.86 -6.53
C LEU A 83 -3.93 -12.49 -6.59
N GLU A 84 -3.26 -12.81 -7.70
CA GLU A 84 -1.88 -12.43 -7.95
C GLU A 84 -1.69 -10.91 -7.98
N ARG A 85 -2.62 -10.16 -8.58
CA ARG A 85 -2.58 -8.69 -8.58
C ARG A 85 -2.67 -8.14 -7.15
N MET A 86 -3.59 -8.66 -6.34
CA MET A 86 -3.71 -8.28 -4.93
C MET A 86 -2.43 -8.61 -4.15
N SER A 87 -1.80 -9.75 -4.41
CA SER A 87 -0.50 -10.12 -3.80
C SER A 87 0.58 -9.12 -4.19
N LYS A 88 0.68 -8.75 -5.47
CA LYS A 88 1.66 -7.75 -5.95
C LYS A 88 1.48 -6.39 -5.28
N SER A 89 0.23 -5.95 -5.06
CA SER A 89 -0.03 -4.72 -4.31
C SER A 89 0.45 -4.81 -2.86
N ASN A 90 0.33 -5.98 -2.21
CA ASN A 90 0.89 -6.18 -0.87
C ASN A 90 2.43 -6.13 -0.90
N ASP A 91 3.07 -6.74 -1.90
CA ASP A 91 4.53 -6.68 -2.06
C ASP A 91 5.03 -5.25 -2.28
N GLN A 92 4.29 -4.43 -3.03
CA GLN A 92 4.60 -3.00 -3.21
C GLN A 92 4.53 -2.25 -1.88
N ILE A 93 3.51 -2.51 -1.05
CA ILE A 93 3.38 -1.88 0.27
C ILE A 93 4.52 -2.32 1.21
N LEU A 94 4.91 -3.59 1.19
CA LEU A 94 6.03 -4.09 1.99
C LEU A 94 7.36 -3.43 1.59
N ARG A 95 7.65 -3.37 0.28
CA ARG A 95 8.83 -2.67 -0.24
C ARG A 95 8.84 -1.19 0.13
N LEU A 96 7.67 -0.55 0.10
CA LEU A 96 7.53 0.84 0.52
C LEU A 96 7.85 1.02 2.00
N ALA A 97 7.37 0.13 2.86
CA ALA A 97 7.69 0.13 4.29
C ALA A 97 9.20 -0.06 4.54
N GLU A 98 9.85 -0.96 3.81
CA GLU A 98 11.31 -1.15 3.88
C GLU A 98 12.09 0.10 3.44
N LEU A 99 11.63 0.81 2.40
CA LEU A 99 12.27 2.05 1.94
C LEU A 99 12.14 3.17 2.97
N ILE A 100 11.00 3.26 3.64
CA ILE A 100 10.74 4.24 4.70
C ILE A 100 11.62 3.94 5.92
N ALA A 101 11.64 2.70 6.39
CA ALA A 101 12.48 2.30 7.52
C ALA A 101 13.97 2.63 7.28
N LYS A 102 14.47 2.39 6.06
CA LYS A 102 15.85 2.77 5.67
C LYS A 102 16.09 4.27 5.64
N ALA A 103 15.05 5.08 5.41
CA ALA A 103 15.16 6.53 5.45
C ALA A 103 15.17 7.05 6.89
N GLU A 104 14.40 6.42 7.78
CA GLU A 104 14.41 6.68 9.23
C GLU A 104 15.78 6.33 9.85
N GLU A 105 16.35 5.16 9.53
CA GLU A 105 17.69 4.77 10.01
C GLU A 105 18.78 5.78 9.63
N LYS A 106 18.68 6.40 8.45
CA LYS A 106 19.63 7.44 8.02
C LYS A 106 19.52 8.74 8.82
N GLN A 107 18.38 9.02 9.44
CA GLN A 107 18.26 10.14 10.38
C GLN A 107 19.04 9.90 11.67
N GLU A 108 19.01 8.69 12.19
CA GLU A 108 19.65 8.37 13.47
C GLU A 108 21.19 8.40 13.41
N ILE A 109 21.79 8.25 12.23
CA ILE A 109 23.27 8.16 12.07
C ILE A 109 23.99 9.51 12.18
N ILE A 110 23.28 10.65 12.20
CA ILE A 110 23.91 11.97 12.38
C ILE A 110 23.92 12.33 13.86
N ASP A 111 24.72 11.63 14.67
CA ASP A 111 25.12 12.11 15.99
C ASP A 111 26.19 13.21 15.82
N PRO A 112 25.96 14.45 16.28
CA PRO A 112 26.96 15.51 16.26
C PRO A 112 28.30 15.07 16.88
N ASP A 113 28.27 14.23 17.92
CA ASP A 113 29.47 13.74 18.59
C ASP A 113 30.31 12.82 17.70
N ASP A 114 29.69 12.07 16.78
CA ASP A 114 30.39 11.24 15.79
C ASP A 114 31.07 12.07 14.70
N ILE A 115 30.50 13.24 14.36
CA ILE A 115 31.14 14.21 13.46
C ILE A 115 32.37 14.82 14.14
N PHE A 116 32.24 15.23 15.40
CA PHE A 116 33.36 15.80 16.16
C PHE A 116 34.50 14.81 16.40
N ARG A 117 34.19 13.52 16.62
CA ARG A 117 35.21 12.47 16.74
C ARG A 117 36.01 12.29 15.45
N LYS A 118 35.35 12.25 14.29
CA LYS A 118 36.03 12.08 12.98
C LYS A 118 36.91 13.26 12.58
N ILE A 119 36.65 14.47 13.07
CA ILE A 119 37.48 15.66 12.82
C ILE A 119 38.74 15.66 13.71
N LYS A 120 38.69 15.05 14.89
CA LYS A 120 39.78 15.08 15.86
C LYS A 120 40.88 14.03 15.62
N ASP A 121 40.56 13.00 14.85
CA ASP A 121 41.45 11.86 14.55
C ASP A 121 42.10 11.94 13.15
N GLY A 122 41.97 13.07 12.44
CA GLY A 122 42.65 13.35 11.15
C GLY A 122 43.57 14.56 11.25
#